data_AF-A0A815UG77-F1
#
_entry.id   AF-A0A815UG77-F1
#
_cell.length_a   1.000
_cell.length_b   1.000
_cell.length_c   1.000
_cell.angle_alpha   90.00
_cell.angle_beta   90.00
_cell.angle_gamma   90.00
#
_symmetry.space_group_name_H-M   'P 1'
#
loop_
_entity.id
_entity.type
_entity.pdbx_description
1 polymer ?
#
loop_
_entity_poly.entity_id
_entity_poly.type
_entity_poly.pdbx_seq_one_letter_code
_entity_poly.pdbx_strand_id
1 'polypeptide(L)'
;MGYSSTSEEGAKALEEGLKMNLTLTSLAIGIHTISKEVVQAVEEALKINTTLRSLFIDTDSDMQSDQVAALKEMLRMNARLTTTYVT
;
A
#
# COMPACT_ATOMS: atom_id res chain seq x y z
N MET A 1 -11.00 -14.58 -20.23
CA MET A 1 -10.25 -13.30 -20.13
C MET A 1 -9.84 -13.16 -18.68
N GLY A 2 -8.57 -13.43 -18.38
CA GLY A 2 -8.03 -13.42 -17.02
C GLY A 2 -7.26 -12.14 -16.77
N TYR A 3 -7.87 -11.18 -16.07
CA TYR A 3 -7.19 -10.01 -15.50
C TYR A 3 -7.14 -10.07 -13.97
N SER A 4 -7.53 -11.20 -13.36
CA SER A 4 -7.65 -11.36 -11.91
C SER A 4 -6.47 -12.07 -11.24
N SER A 5 -5.53 -12.63 -12.00
CA SER A 5 -4.42 -13.44 -11.47
C SER A 5 -3.04 -12.76 -11.55
N THR A 6 -3.01 -11.44 -11.70
CA THR A 6 -1.76 -10.67 -11.67
C THR A 6 -1.82 -9.54 -10.66
N SER A 7 -3.00 -8.96 -10.42
CA SER A 7 -3.21 -7.96 -9.38
C SER A 7 -3.24 -8.56 -7.98
N GLU A 8 -3.87 -9.71 -7.77
CA GLU A 8 -3.98 -10.36 -6.47
C GLU A 8 -2.65 -10.97 -6.02
N GLU A 9 -1.96 -11.67 -6.90
CA GLU A 9 -0.64 -12.24 -6.69
C GLU A 9 0.41 -11.15 -6.50
N GLY A 10 0.30 -10.04 -7.25
CA GLY A 10 1.12 -8.85 -7.05
C GLY A 10 0.89 -8.19 -5.68
N ALA A 11 -0.38 -8.05 -5.27
CA ALA A 11 -0.73 -7.54 -3.94
C ALA A 11 -0.18 -8.44 -2.83
N LYS A 12 -0.32 -9.76 -2.97
CA LYS A 12 0.19 -10.73 -1.99
C LYS A 12 1.72 -10.73 -1.91
N ALA A 13 2.41 -10.65 -3.05
CA ALA A 13 3.87 -10.55 -3.07
C ALA A 13 4.35 -9.25 -2.42
N LEU A 14 3.62 -8.14 -2.62
CA LEU A 14 3.89 -6.87 -1.95
C LEU A 14 3.69 -6.99 -0.43
N GLU A 15 2.60 -7.64 0.00
CA GLU A 15 2.33 -7.90 1.42
C GLU A 15 3.48 -8.68 2.07
N GLU A 16 3.82 -9.85 1.51
CA GLU A 16 4.86 -10.72 2.04
C GLU A 16 6.24 -10.02 2.02
N GLY A 17 6.57 -9.36 0.91
CA GLY A 17 7.81 -8.61 0.76
C GLY A 17 7.94 -7.50 1.79
N LEU A 18 6.89 -6.71 2.02
CA LEU A 18 6.89 -5.67 3.04
C LEU A 18 6.93 -6.26 4.46
N LYS A 19 6.22 -7.36 4.76
CA LYS A 19 6.29 -8.01 6.09
C LYS A 19 7.70 -8.49 6.42
N MET A 20 8.40 -9.06 5.45
CA MET A 20 9.73 -9.63 5.64
C MET A 20 10.86 -8.59 5.54
N ASN A 21 10.63 -7.45 4.89
CA ASN A 21 11.67 -6.46 4.68
C ASN A 21 11.86 -5.57 5.92
N LEU A 22 12.87 -5.91 6.72
CA LEU A 22 13.24 -5.20 7.94
C LEU A 22 14.37 -4.17 7.74
N THR A 23 14.66 -3.77 6.49
CA THR A 23 15.71 -2.79 6.19
C THR A 23 15.18 -1.57 5.45
N LEU A 24 14.08 -1.72 4.72
CA LEU A 24 13.46 -0.65 3.96
C LEU A 24 12.83 0.38 4.92
N THR A 25 13.24 1.64 4.77
CA THR A 25 12.73 2.78 5.54
C THR A 25 11.80 3.66 4.72
N SER A 26 11.87 3.60 3.40
CA SER A 26 11.02 4.39 2.49
C SER A 26 10.57 3.55 1.30
N LEU A 27 9.29 3.63 0.96
CA LEU A 27 8.69 2.97 -0.20
C LEU A 27 7.85 3.97 -1.00
N ALA A 28 8.01 3.98 -2.31
CA ALA A 28 7.13 4.68 -3.24
C ALA A 28 6.44 3.65 -4.13
N ILE A 29 5.12 3.70 -4.17
CA ILE A 29 4.27 2.81 -4.96
C ILE A 29 3.50 3.69 -5.94
N GLY A 30 3.84 3.60 -7.23
CA GLY A 30 3.05 4.19 -8.30
C GLY A 30 2.24 3.10 -8.97
N ILE A 31 0.91 3.16 -8.89
CA ILE A 31 0.05 2.19 -9.57
C ILE A 31 -1.03 2.95 -10.32
N HIS A 32 -1.07 2.77 -11.63
CA HIS A 32 -2.12 3.32 -12.50
C HIS A 32 -3.52 2.80 -12.13
N THR A 33 -3.62 1.75 -11.31
CA THR A 33 -4.89 1.28 -10.74
C THR A 33 -4.61 0.59 -9.41
N ILE A 34 -4.80 1.28 -8.29
CA ILE A 34 -4.77 0.62 -6.98
C ILE A 34 -6.10 -0.13 -6.80
N SER A 35 -6.02 -1.45 -6.90
CA SER A 35 -7.14 -2.31 -6.54
C SER A 35 -7.30 -2.37 -5.02
N LYS A 36 -8.48 -2.75 -4.54
CA LYS A 36 -8.76 -2.85 -3.10
C LYS A 36 -7.81 -3.84 -2.40
N GLU A 37 -7.40 -4.88 -3.12
CA GLU A 37 -6.50 -5.93 -2.67
C GLU A 37 -5.10 -5.37 -2.35
N VAL A 38 -4.60 -4.44 -3.18
CA VAL A 38 -3.31 -3.79 -2.91
C VAL A 38 -3.37 -2.90 -1.66
N VAL A 39 -4.47 -2.16 -1.47
CA VAL A 39 -4.66 -1.35 -0.25
C VAL A 39 -4.63 -2.24 0.99
N GLN A 40 -5.35 -3.36 0.96
CA GLN A 40 -5.40 -4.32 2.07
C GLN A 40 -4.04 -4.99 2.32
N ALA A 41 -3.33 -5.38 1.27
CA ALA A 41 -1.98 -5.94 1.38
C ALA A 41 -1.01 -4.98 2.07
N VAL A 42 -1.01 -3.71 1.66
CA VAL A 42 -0.17 -2.68 2.29
C VAL A 42 -0.58 -2.46 3.75
N GLU A 43 -1.88 -2.38 4.05
CA GLU A 43 -2.37 -2.25 5.42
C GLU A 43 -1.87 -3.39 6.32
N GLU A 44 -2.08 -4.64 5.89
CA GLU A 44 -1.67 -5.84 6.64
C GLU A 44 -0.15 -5.93 6.80
N ALA A 45 0.60 -5.51 5.79
CA ALA A 45 2.05 -5.50 5.89
C ALA A 45 2.55 -4.43 6.87
N LEU A 46 1.96 -3.24 6.88
CA LEU A 46 2.37 -2.15 7.77
C LEU A 46 1.99 -2.39 9.24
N LYS A 47 1.05 -3.29 9.54
CA LYS A 47 0.79 -3.75 10.91
C LYS A 47 1.98 -4.52 11.49
N ILE A 48 2.77 -5.18 10.63
CA ILE A 48 3.90 -6.04 11.02
C ILE A 48 5.25 -5.35 10.77
N ASN A 49 5.38 -4.64 9.64
CA ASN A 49 6.62 -3.97 9.28
C ASN A 49 6.94 -2.88 10.29
N THR A 50 8.11 -2.98 10.91
CA THR A 50 8.54 -2.03 11.95
C THR A 50 9.62 -1.05 11.50
N THR A 51 10.07 -1.12 10.25
CA THR A 51 11.21 -0.36 9.75
C THR A 51 10.82 0.73 8.77
N LEU A 52 9.71 0.57 8.07
CA LEU A 52 9.20 1.57 7.15
C LEU A 52 8.76 2.82 7.91
N ARG A 53 9.25 3.98 7.45
CA ARG A 53 8.99 5.31 8.01
C ARG A 53 8.31 6.23 7.02
N SER A 54 8.53 6.01 5.73
CA SER A 54 7.95 6.82 4.67
C SER A 54 7.24 5.94 3.64
N LEU A 55 6.01 6.29 3.30
CA LEU A 55 5.23 5.61 2.28
C LEU A 55 4.58 6.65 1.36
N PHE A 56 4.94 6.58 0.08
CA PHE A 56 4.40 7.43 -0.97
C PHE A 56 3.54 6.55 -1.88
N ILE A 57 2.30 6.97 -2.09
CA ILE A 57 1.37 6.24 -2.96
C ILE A 57 0.84 7.22 -3.98
N ASP A 58 1.21 7.00 -5.24
CA ASP A 58 0.70 7.79 -6.36
C ASP A 58 -0.57 7.12 -6.86
N THR A 59 -1.70 7.82 -6.70
CA THR A 59 -3.02 7.32 -7.09
C THR A 59 -3.42 7.90 -8.42
N ASP A 60 -3.99 7.06 -9.30
CA ASP A 60 -4.58 7.57 -10.52
C ASP A 60 -5.90 8.30 -10.18
N SER A 61 -6.20 9.32 -10.97
CA SER A 61 -7.38 10.19 -10.87
C SER A 61 -8.72 9.45 -10.95
N ASP A 62 -8.72 8.21 -11.44
CA ASP A 62 -9.88 7.33 -11.57
C ASP A 62 -10.13 6.44 -10.33
N MET A 63 -9.33 6.57 -9.26
CA MET A 63 -9.59 5.82 -8.02
C MET A 63 -10.91 6.21 -7.36
N GLN A 64 -11.67 5.20 -6.91
CA GLN A 64 -12.92 5.44 -6.20
C GLN A 64 -12.64 6.12 -4.84
N SER A 65 -13.52 7.05 -4.45
CA SER A 65 -13.41 7.84 -3.22
C SER A 65 -13.19 6.97 -1.97
N ASP A 66 -13.82 5.81 -1.93
CA ASP A 66 -13.77 4.90 -0.78
C ASP A 66 -12.41 4.22 -0.64
N GLN A 67 -11.75 3.91 -1.76
CA GLN A 67 -10.41 3.33 -1.76
C GLN A 67 -9.37 4.35 -1.28
N VAL A 68 -9.48 5.60 -1.75
CA VAL A 68 -8.63 6.71 -1.30
C VAL A 68 -8.86 7.01 0.18
N ALA A 69 -10.11 6.97 0.64
CA ALA A 69 -10.45 7.18 2.05
C ALA A 69 -9.86 6.09 2.95
N ALA A 70 -10.00 4.82 2.57
CA ALA A 70 -9.40 3.70 3.30
C ALA A 70 -7.87 3.80 3.37
N LEU A 71 -7.23 4.18 2.26
CA LEU A 71 -5.78 4.40 2.20
C LEU A 71 -5.34 5.51 3.15
N LYS A 72 -6.04 6.66 3.13
CA LYS A 72 -5.76 7.79 4.02
C LYS A 72 -5.94 7.42 5.49
N GLU A 73 -6.98 6.66 5.83
CA GLU A 73 -7.22 6.23 7.20
C GLU A 73 -6.15 5.23 7.68
N MET A 74 -5.77 4.28 6.83
CA MET A 74 -4.67 3.35 7.12
C MET A 74 -3.36 4.10 7.38
N LEU A 75 -3.01 5.07 6.53
CA LEU A 75 -1.81 5.90 6.69
C LEU A 75 -1.87 6.75 7.97
N ARG A 76 -3.04 7.28 8.32
CA ARG A 76 -3.28 8.05 9.54
C ARG A 76 -3.12 7.20 10.80
N MET A 77 -3.65 5.98 10.80
CA MET A 77 -3.59 5.06 11.94
C MET A 77 -2.17 4.52 12.15
N ASN A 78 -1.32 4.58 11.11
CA ASN A 78 0.05 4.13 11.20
C ASN A 78 0.96 5.18 11.86
N ALA A 79 0.95 5.23 13.20
CA ALA A 79 1.75 6.16 14.00
C ALA A 79 3.28 6.03 13.82
N ARG A 80 3.74 5.01 13.10
CA ARG A 80 5.15 4.75 12.80
C ARG A 80 5.63 5.44 11.53
N LEU A 81 4.71 5.73 10.60
CA LEU A 81 5.00 6.48 9.39
C LEU A 81 5.10 7.96 9.75
N THR A 82 6.26 8.54 9.52
CA THR A 82 6.51 9.97 9.74
C THR A 82 6.13 10.80 8.52
N THR A 83 6.06 10.15 7.35
CA THR A 83 5.84 10.81 6.07
C THR A 83 4.92 9.96 5.21
N THR A 84 3.75 10.50 4.87
CA THR A 84 2.77 9.84 4.00
C THR A 84 2.25 10.83 2.97
N TYR A 85 2.16 10.39 1.71
CA TYR A 85 1.59 11.20 0.63
C TYR A 85 0.71 10.31 -0.25
N VAL A 86 -0.46 10.84 -0.58
CA VAL A 86 -1.41 10.28 -1.55
C VAL A 86 -1.72 11.42 -2.52
N THR A 87 -1.23 11.33 -3.75
CA THR A 87 -1.45 12.31 -4.82
C THR A 87 -2.71 12.03 -5.61
#